data_AF-A0A8S3IBQ0-F1
#
_entry.id   AF-A0A8S3IBQ0-F1
#
_cell.length_a   1.000
_cell.length_b   1.000
_cell.length_c   1.000
_cell.angle_alpha   90.00
_cell.angle_beta   90.00
_cell.angle_gamma   90.00
#
_symmetry.space_group_name_H-M   'P 1'
#
loop_
_entity.id
_entity.type
_entity.pdbx_description
1 polymer ?
#
loop_
_entity_poly.entity_id
_entity_poly.type
_entity_poly.pdbx_seq_one_letter_code
_entity_poly.pdbx_strand_id
1 'polypeptide(L)'
;MPTRPNYNQSSANHPIINTNNNNNLNQISIMNTNVDITSYVGKVLNINQHQVIVEDVLGQGGFAFVFLVRSSNQQRYALKRMYVNNERDLT
;
A
#
# COMPACT_ATOMS: atom_id res chain seq x y z
N MET A 1 25.48 23.99 -30.22
CA MET A 1 24.91 22.65 -29.90
C MET A 1 24.96 22.49 -28.38
N PRO A 2 23.83 22.57 -27.65
CA PRO A 2 23.83 22.34 -26.21
C PRO A 2 23.81 20.84 -25.89
N THR A 3 24.74 20.39 -25.04
CA THR A 3 24.84 19.02 -24.53
C THR A 3 23.69 18.70 -23.57
N ARG A 4 23.02 17.58 -23.82
CA ARG A 4 21.87 17.06 -23.06
C ARG A 4 22.29 16.65 -21.63
N PRO A 5 21.51 16.93 -20.57
CA PRO A 5 21.85 16.50 -19.22
C PRO A 5 21.68 14.98 -19.06
N ASN A 6 22.64 14.35 -18.38
CA ASN A 6 22.61 12.93 -18.05
C ASN A 6 21.79 12.72 -16.76
N TYR A 7 20.58 12.16 -16.89
CA TYR A 7 19.81 11.73 -15.73
C TYR A 7 20.38 10.40 -15.24
N ASN A 8 21.11 10.44 -14.13
CA ASN A 8 21.49 9.25 -13.39
C ASN A 8 20.22 8.50 -13.00
N GLN A 9 19.96 7.35 -13.61
CA GLN A 9 18.92 6.43 -13.18
C GLN A 9 19.33 5.86 -11.82
N SER A 10 18.93 6.52 -10.73
CA SER A 10 18.86 5.85 -9.43
C SER A 10 17.77 4.80 -9.56
N SER A 11 18.18 3.54 -9.65
CA SER A 11 17.31 2.37 -9.58
C SER A 11 16.32 2.57 -8.44
N ALA A 12 15.06 2.83 -8.78
CA ALA A 12 13.99 2.82 -7.81
C ALA A 12 14.01 1.43 -7.17
N ASN A 13 14.06 1.40 -5.83
CA ASN A 13 13.88 0.18 -5.04
C ASN A 13 12.46 -0.34 -5.30
N HIS A 14 12.26 -1.00 -6.43
CA HIS A 14 11.10 -1.85 -6.66
C HIS A 14 11.32 -3.12 -5.84
N PRO A 15 10.33 -3.58 -5.06
CA PRO A 15 10.44 -4.85 -4.35
C PRO A 15 10.70 -5.96 -5.37
N ILE A 16 11.84 -6.64 -5.23
CA ILE A 16 12.21 -7.78 -6.07
C ILE A 16 11.28 -8.94 -5.68
N ILE A 17 10.32 -9.27 -6.54
CA ILE A 17 9.52 -10.49 -6.42
C ILE A 17 10.39 -11.64 -6.92
N ASN A 18 10.87 -12.48 -6.00
CA ASN A 18 11.56 -13.71 -6.37
C ASN A 18 10.51 -14.76 -6.76
N THR A 19 10.14 -14.82 -8.05
CA THR A 19 9.21 -15.83 -8.56
C THR A 19 9.94 -17.16 -8.71
N ASN A 20 9.88 -17.99 -7.68
CA ASN A 20 10.19 -19.42 -7.83
C ASN A 20 9.03 -20.08 -8.58
N ASN A 21 9.27 -20.38 -9.86
CA ASN A 21 8.37 -21.16 -10.71
C ASN A 21 8.14 -22.55 -10.14
N ASN A 22 7.00 -22.77 -9.50
CA ASN A 22 6.43 -24.10 -9.28
C ASN A 22 4.93 -24.04 -9.61
N ASN A 23 4.56 -24.67 -10.72
CA ASN A 23 3.20 -24.79 -11.21
C ASN A 23 2.31 -25.48 -10.17
N ASN A 24 1.41 -24.74 -9.51
CA ASN A 24 0.22 -25.31 -8.90
C ASN A 24 -0.90 -24.25 -8.81
N LEU A 25 -1.77 -24.22 -9.81
CA LEU A 25 -2.86 -23.25 -9.97
C LEU A 25 -4.07 -23.45 -9.03
N ASN A 26 -3.90 -24.09 -7.87
CA ASN A 26 -5.00 -24.34 -6.91
C ASN A 26 -4.74 -23.82 -5.49
N GLN A 27 -3.83 -22.86 -5.33
CA GLN A 27 -3.75 -22.07 -4.11
C GLN A 27 -3.98 -20.60 -4.44
N ILE A 28 -5.25 -20.23 -4.64
CA ILE A 28 -5.68 -18.89 -4.21
C ILE A 28 -5.56 -18.92 -2.68
N SER A 29 -4.33 -18.77 -2.18
CA SER A 29 -4.10 -18.49 -0.79
C SER A 29 -4.78 -17.15 -0.58
N ILE A 30 -5.97 -17.16 0.01
CA ILE A 30 -6.44 -16.00 0.73
C ILE A 30 -5.31 -15.76 1.73
N MET A 31 -4.42 -14.82 1.40
CA MET A 31 -3.39 -14.32 2.30
C MET A 31 -4.07 -14.16 3.64
N ASN A 32 -3.48 -14.66 4.71
CA ASN A 32 -4.10 -14.66 6.02
C ASN A 32 -4.27 -13.20 6.45
N THR A 33 -5.39 -12.56 6.03
CA THR A 33 -5.47 -11.11 5.86
C THR A 33 -5.24 -10.39 7.17
N ASN A 34 -5.58 -11.02 8.29
CA ASN A 34 -5.36 -10.50 9.64
C ASN A 34 -3.89 -10.20 9.94
N VAL A 35 -2.95 -11.03 9.47
CA VAL A 35 -1.52 -10.82 9.71
C VAL A 35 -1.00 -9.65 8.85
N ASP A 36 -1.51 -9.51 7.63
CA ASP A 36 -1.11 -8.43 6.72
C ASP A 36 -1.72 -7.08 7.12
N ILE A 37 -2.94 -7.06 7.67
CA ILE A 37 -3.63 -5.82 8.07
C ILE A 37 -3.01 -5.23 9.34
N THR A 38 -2.78 -6.07 10.35
CA THR A 38 -2.10 -5.64 11.59
C THR A 38 -0.68 -5.17 11.30
N SER A 39 -0.05 -5.66 10.22
CA SER A 39 1.25 -5.16 9.76
C SER A 39 1.26 -3.68 9.35
N TYR A 40 0.09 -3.06 9.13
CA TYR A 40 0.02 -1.63 8.83
C TYR A 40 0.19 -0.76 10.07
N VAL A 41 -0.10 -1.26 11.27
CA VAL A 41 0.02 -0.48 12.50
C VAL A 41 1.48 -0.03 12.68
N GLY A 42 1.66 1.26 12.98
CA GLY A 42 2.96 1.91 13.07
C GLY A 42 3.59 2.32 11.74
N LYS A 43 3.04 1.89 10.59
CA LYS A 43 3.56 2.32 9.27
C LYS A 43 3.12 3.75 8.95
N VAL A 44 4.02 4.45 8.28
CA VAL A 44 3.74 5.75 7.66
C VAL A 44 3.13 5.51 6.28
N LEU A 45 2.00 6.15 6.01
CA LEU A 45 1.34 6.15 4.71
C LEU A 45 1.39 7.55 4.12
N ASN A 46 1.75 7.62 2.83
CA ASN A 46 1.70 8.85 2.05
C ASN A 46 0.43 8.81 1.18
N ILE A 47 -0.45 9.80 1.34
CA ILE A 47 -1.66 9.98 0.53
C ILE A 47 -1.59 11.38 -0.07
N ASN A 48 -1.27 11.46 -1.37
CA ASN A 48 -0.97 12.71 -2.05
C ASN A 48 0.08 13.52 -1.26
N GLN A 49 -0.32 14.68 -0.76
CA GLN A 49 0.50 15.61 0.03
C GLN A 49 0.38 15.43 1.55
N HIS A 50 -0.33 14.40 2.00
CA HIS A 50 -0.52 14.09 3.42
C HIS A 50 0.30 12.87 3.83
N GLN A 51 1.00 12.98 4.96
CA GLN A 51 1.68 11.88 5.62
C GLN A 51 0.97 11.57 6.94
N VAL A 52 0.60 10.31 7.12
CA VAL A 52 -0.10 9.84 8.32
C VAL A 52 0.51 8.55 8.84
N ILE A 53 0.44 8.34 10.15
CA ILE A 53 0.85 7.09 10.82
C ILE A 53 -0.41 6.30 11.13
N VAL A 54 -0.41 4.99 10.84
CA VAL A 54 -1.49 4.09 11.25
C VAL A 54 -1.35 3.77 12.74
N GLU A 55 -2.37 4.10 13.51
CA GLU A 55 -2.41 3.82 14.95
C GLU A 55 -3.17 2.52 15.26
N ASP A 56 -4.24 2.23 14.52
CA ASP A 56 -5.06 1.03 14.74
C ASP A 56 -5.89 0.64 13.51
N VAL A 57 -6.49 -0.55 13.56
CA VAL A 57 -7.45 -1.08 12.58
C VAL A 57 -8.86 -0.94 13.15
N LEU A 58 -9.67 -0.10 12.51
CA LEU A 58 -11.06 0.14 12.92
C LEU A 58 -12.02 -0.90 12.32
N GLY A 59 -11.67 -1.50 11.18
CA GLY A 59 -12.48 -2.55 10.58
C GLY A 59 -11.98 -3.06 9.23
N GLN A 60 -12.52 -4.21 8.84
CA GLN A 60 -12.30 -4.88 7.57
C GLN A 60 -13.65 -5.16 6.90
N GLY A 61 -13.76 -4.85 5.61
CA GLY A 61 -14.81 -5.31 4.71
C GLY A 61 -14.17 -5.90 3.46
N GLY A 62 -14.92 -6.70 2.69
CA GLY A 62 -14.36 -7.57 1.63
C GLY A 62 -13.21 -6.97 0.81
N PHE A 63 -13.37 -5.74 0.31
CA PHE A 63 -12.37 -5.05 -0.51
C PHE A 63 -11.75 -3.81 0.14
N ALA A 64 -12.07 -3.53 1.41
CA ALA A 64 -11.68 -2.29 2.06
C ALA A 64 -11.25 -2.47 3.52
N PHE A 65 -10.26 -1.70 3.93
CA PHE A 65 -9.83 -1.56 5.33
C PHE A 65 -10.08 -0.16 5.82
N VAL A 66 -10.42 -0.03 7.10
CA VAL A 66 -10.56 1.25 7.78
C VAL A 66 -9.55 1.30 8.91
N PHE A 67 -8.68 2.30 8.88
CA PHE A 67 -7.63 2.51 9.87
C PHE A 67 -7.89 3.78 10.69
N LEU A 68 -7.50 3.77 11.95
CA LEU A 68 -7.27 5.00 12.70
C LEU A 68 -5.88 5.50 12.32
N VAL A 69 -5.78 6.74 11.84
CA VAL A 69 -4.50 7.35 11.44
C VAL A 69 -4.29 8.68 12.13
N ARG A 70 -3.04 9.02 12.40
CA ARG A 70 -2.63 10.30 12.98
C ARG A 70 -1.75 11.08 12.00
N SER A 71 -2.12 12.32 11.75
CA SER A 71 -1.35 13.29 10.96
C SER A 71 -0.21 13.92 11.79
N SER A 72 0.72 14.61 11.13
CA SER A 72 1.84 15.31 11.77
C SER A 72 1.39 16.36 12.79
N ASN A 73 0.22 16.98 12.60
CA ASN A 73 -0.41 17.90 13.54
C ASN A 73 -1.16 17.22 14.69
N GLN A 74 -0.96 15.91 14.89
CA GLN A 74 -1.62 15.07 15.90
C GLN A 74 -3.13 14.88 15.72
N GLN A 75 -3.75 15.44 14.68
CA GLN A 75 -5.14 15.20 14.34
C GLN A 75 -5.34 13.74 13.91
N ARG A 76 -6.40 13.11 14.40
CA ARG A 76 -6.78 11.73 14.05
C ARG A 76 -7.88 11.70 13.00
N TYR A 77 -7.80 10.72 12.12
CA TYR A 77 -8.76 10.49 11.04
C TYR A 77 -9.05 9.00 10.89
N ALA A 78 -10.18 8.69 10.28
CA ALA A 78 -10.41 7.37 9.70
C ALA A 78 -9.89 7.36 8.25
N LEU A 79 -9.03 6.39 7.91
CA LEU A 79 -8.53 6.18 6.56
C LEU A 79 -9.13 4.90 5.98
N LYS A 80 -9.97 5.04 4.94
CA LYS A 80 -10.47 3.90 4.16
C LYS A 80 -9.53 3.61 2.99
N ARG A 81 -8.90 2.44 2.98
CA ARG A 81 -8.13 1.93 1.84
C ARG A 81 -8.94 0.87 1.12
N MET A 82 -9.29 1.10 -0.14
CA MET A 82 -9.98 0.13 -0.98
C MET A 82 -9.01 -0.44 -2.03
N TYR A 83 -9.15 -1.72 -2.34
CA TYR A 83 -8.48 -2.36 -3.46
C TYR A 83 -9.50 -2.64 -4.54
N VAL A 84 -9.20 -2.19 -5.76
CA VAL A 84 -10.04 -2.41 -6.93
C VAL A 84 -9.22 -3.12 -7.98
N ASN A 85 -9.89 -3.93 -8.80
CA ASN A 85 -9.24 -4.80 -9.78
C ASN A 85 -9.58 -4.44 -11.23
N ASN A 86 -10.29 -3.34 -11.46
CA ASN A 86 -10.68 -2.89 -12.79
C ASN A 86 -10.67 -1.36 -12.87
N GLU A 87 -10.45 -0.84 -14.07
CA GLU A 87 -10.30 0.61 -14.32
C GLU A 87 -11.56 1.42 -14.01
N ARG A 88 -12.77 0.82 -14.14
CA ARG A 88 -14.03 1.54 -13.90
C ARG A 88 -14.19 1.95 -12.43
N ASP A 89 -13.57 1.22 -11.51
CA ASP A 89 -13.62 1.49 -10.08
C ASP A 89 -12.48 2.42 -9.59
N LEU A 90 -11.58 2.85 -10.49
CA LEU A 90 -10.42 3.72 -10.21
C LEU A 90 -10.67 5.21 -10.48
N THR A 91 -11.77 5.56 -11.16
CA THR A 91 -12.03 6.91 -11.69
C THR A 91 -12.92 7.78 -10.80
#